data_AF-A0A1B1A8Q8-F1
#
_entry.id   AF-A0A1B1A8Q8-F1
#
_cell.length_a   1.000
_cell.length_b   1.000
_cell.length_c   1.000
_cell.angle_alpha   90.00
_cell.angle_beta   90.00
_cell.angle_gamma   90.00
#
_symmetry.space_group_name_H-M   'P 1'
#
loop_
_entity.id
_entity.type
_entity.pdbx_description
1 polymer ?
#
loop_
_entity_poly.entity_id
_entity_poly.type
_entity_poly.pdbx_seq_one_letter_code
_entity_poly.pdbx_strand_id
1 'polypeptide(L)'
;MELHRTYVAHGLDADSFWQITPREMVARLDGARRHLIAEQDGRAWLAWHVAALSRQTKLPDLGSMFTQEKRQEPQTPEQVRISADQLFLAWGGDPEQLAQVREKEGAS
;
A
#
# COMPACT_ATOMS: atom_id res chain seq x y z
N MET A 1 -5.60 13.42 28.75
CA MET A 1 -4.13 13.59 28.60
C MET A 1 -3.43 12.34 28.06
N GLU A 2 -3.84 11.12 28.44
CA GLU A 2 -3.14 9.89 27.99
C GLU A 2 -3.14 9.69 26.47
N LEU A 3 -4.26 9.94 25.79
CA LEU A 3 -4.35 9.82 24.33
C LEU A 3 -3.40 10.76 23.57
N HIS A 4 -3.23 12.00 24.07
CA HIS A 4 -2.27 12.96 23.51
C HIS A 4 -0.82 12.48 23.69
N ARG A 5 -0.50 11.89 24.84
CA ARG A 5 0.83 11.30 25.09
C ARG A 5 1.11 10.12 24.16
N THR A 6 0.14 9.23 23.96
CA THR A 6 0.26 8.13 22.99
C THR A 6 0.49 8.66 21.58
N TYR A 7 -0.25 9.70 21.18
CA TYR A 7 -0.09 10.34 19.88
C TYR A 7 1.34 10.85 19.65
N VAL A 8 1.89 11.58 20.62
CA VAL A 8 3.27 12.08 20.57
C VAL A 8 4.30 10.95 20.65
N ALA A 9 4.05 9.91 21.46
CA ALA A 9 4.94 8.76 21.57
C ALA A 9 5.07 7.98 20.24
N HIS A 10 4.06 8.05 19.39
CA HIS A 10 4.11 7.53 18.01
C HIS A 10 4.83 8.46 17.03
N GLY A 11 5.48 9.53 17.50
CA GLY A 11 6.26 10.47 16.68
C GLY A 11 5.41 11.49 15.93
N LEU A 12 4.13 11.62 16.25
CA LEU A 12 3.22 12.57 15.62
C LEU A 12 3.29 13.95 16.31
N ASP A 13 3.04 15.00 15.55
CA ASP A 13 3.12 16.38 16.03
C ASP A 13 2.09 16.69 17.13
N ALA A 14 2.58 17.22 18.25
CA ALA A 14 1.78 17.44 19.46
C ALA A 14 0.67 18.48 19.28
N ASP A 15 0.92 19.52 18.48
CA ASP A 15 -0.02 20.62 18.28
C ASP A 15 -1.16 20.20 17.34
N SER A 16 -0.84 19.41 16.32
CA SER A 16 -1.82 18.87 15.37
C SER A 16 -2.91 18.01 16.03
N PHE A 17 -2.62 17.40 17.18
CA PHE A 17 -3.60 16.59 17.92
C PHE A 17 -4.89 17.34 18.23
N TRP A 18 -4.79 18.63 18.54
CA TRP A 18 -5.94 19.46 18.89
C TRP A 18 -6.70 19.99 17.67
N GLN A 19 -6.15 19.82 16.47
CA GLN A 19 -6.66 20.38 15.21
C GLN A 19 -7.26 19.33 14.27
N ILE A 20 -7.37 18.07 14.72
CA ILE A 20 -7.85 16.95 13.90
C ILE A 20 -9.11 16.31 14.47
N THR A 21 -9.86 15.66 13.59
CA THR A 21 -11.01 14.85 13.98
C THR A 21 -10.57 13.50 14.58
N PRO A 22 -11.42 12.86 15.41
CA PRO A 22 -11.14 11.52 15.92
C PRO A 22 -10.86 10.48 14.83
N ARG A 23 -11.51 10.59 13.66
CA ARG A 23 -11.29 9.69 12.52
C ARG A 23 -9.88 9.84 11.94
N GLU A 24 -9.42 11.08 11.76
CA GLU A 24 -8.07 11.36 11.28
C GLU A 24 -7.01 10.92 12.29
N MET A 25 -7.26 11.13 13.58
CA MET A 25 -6.38 10.63 14.64
C MET A 25 -6.21 9.10 14.56
N VAL A 26 -7.30 8.35 14.42
CA VAL A 26 -7.25 6.88 14.26
C VAL A 26 -6.45 6.49 13.01
N ALA A 27 -6.68 7.15 11.88
CA ALA A 27 -5.95 6.87 10.64
C ALA A 27 -4.44 7.15 10.79
N ARG A 28 -4.06 8.25 11.44
CA ARG A 28 -2.65 8.61 11.68
C ARG A 28 -1.98 7.63 12.65
N LEU A 29 -2.65 7.28 13.74
CA LEU A 29 -2.13 6.30 14.71
C LEU A 29 -1.96 4.91 14.08
N ASP A 30 -2.91 4.47 13.24
CA ASP A 30 -2.78 3.20 12.52
C ASP A 30 -1.61 3.23 11.53
N GLY A 31 -1.44 4.33 10.80
CA GLY A 31 -0.27 4.55 9.95
C GLY A 31 1.06 4.48 10.72
N ALA A 32 1.16 5.20 11.84
CA ALA A 32 2.35 5.19 12.70
C ALA A 32 2.62 3.79 13.28
N ARG A 33 1.58 3.07 13.70
CA ARG A 33 1.69 1.68 14.15
C ARG A 33 2.24 0.76 13.05
N ARG A 34 1.69 0.83 11.83
CA ARG A 34 2.16 0.03 10.69
C ARG A 34 3.62 0.32 10.35
N HIS A 35 4.02 1.58 10.42
CA HIS A 35 5.41 1.98 10.21
C HIS A 35 6.35 1.33 11.24
N LEU A 36 6.01 1.41 12.54
CA LEU A 36 6.81 0.79 13.60
C LEU A 36 6.90 -0.73 13.47
N ILE A 37 5.80 -1.39 13.07
CA ILE A 37 5.80 -2.83 12.82
C ILE A 37 6.75 -3.16 11.66
N ALA A 38 6.65 -2.45 10.53
CA ALA A 38 7.52 -2.68 9.38
C ALA A 38 9.01 -2.45 9.71
N GLU A 39 9.32 -1.43 10.52
CA GLU A 39 10.69 -1.18 10.99
C GLU A 39 11.19 -2.33 11.88
N GLN A 40 10.37 -2.78 12.83
CA GLN A 40 10.72 -3.89 13.71
C GLN A 40 10.91 -5.20 12.95
N ASP A 41 10.03 -5.49 11.99
CA ASP A 41 10.12 -6.65 11.11
C ASP A 41 11.41 -6.59 10.27
N GLY A 42 11.75 -5.41 9.73
CA GLY A 42 13.01 -5.19 9.01
C GLY A 42 14.25 -5.43 9.86
N ARG A 43 14.25 -4.97 11.12
CA ARG A 43 15.35 -5.23 12.08
C ARG A 43 15.45 -6.71 12.44
N ALA A 44 14.33 -7.37 12.69
CA ALA A 44 14.28 -8.80 12.98
C ALA A 44 14.79 -9.62 11.79
N TRP A 45 14.35 -9.27 10.58
CA TRP A 45 14.80 -9.86 9.32
C TRP A 45 16.31 -9.71 9.15
N LEU A 46 16.85 -8.50 9.33
CA LEU A 46 18.29 -8.24 9.26
C LEU A 46 19.07 -9.08 10.26
N ALA A 47 18.66 -9.06 11.54
CA ALA A 47 19.34 -9.82 12.60
C ALA A 47 19.35 -11.32 12.31
N TRP A 48 18.22 -11.87 11.84
CA TRP A 48 18.12 -13.26 11.44
C TRP A 48 19.02 -13.57 10.24
N HIS A 49 19.05 -12.71 9.21
CA HIS A 49 19.89 -12.89 8.03
C HIS A 49 21.37 -12.87 8.36
N VAL A 50 21.81 -11.94 9.20
CA VAL A 50 23.20 -11.88 9.68
C VAL A 50 23.57 -13.20 10.36
N ALA A 51 22.74 -13.69 11.28
CA ALA A 51 22.99 -14.94 11.97
C ALA A 51 22.99 -16.14 11.01
N ALA A 52 22.00 -16.26 10.13
CA ALA A 52 21.84 -17.38 9.20
C ALA A 52 22.95 -17.44 8.14
N LEU A 53 23.38 -16.29 7.63
CA LEU A 53 24.42 -16.21 6.59
C LEU A 53 25.84 -16.27 7.15
N SER A 54 26.05 -15.94 8.44
CA SER A 54 27.39 -15.94 9.07
C SER A 54 28.12 -17.28 9.00
N ARG A 55 27.39 -18.40 8.89
CA ARG A 55 27.95 -19.76 8.85
C ARG A 55 28.00 -20.37 7.45
N GLN A 56 27.64 -19.61 6.42
CA GLN A 56 27.58 -20.14 5.05
C GLN A 56 28.95 -20.10 4.38
N THR A 57 29.41 -21.23 3.84
CA THR A 57 30.65 -21.31 3.06
C THR A 57 30.52 -20.62 1.70
N LYS A 58 29.30 -20.55 1.15
CA LYS A 58 28.96 -19.85 -0.07
C LYS A 58 27.65 -19.10 0.13
N LEU A 59 27.64 -17.81 -0.14
CA LEU A 59 26.43 -16.99 -0.04
C LEU A 59 25.44 -17.35 -1.17
N PRO A 60 24.12 -17.32 -0.89
CA PRO A 60 23.11 -17.39 -1.94
C PRO A 60 23.23 -16.18 -2.88
N ASP A 61 22.65 -16.29 -4.07
CA ASP A 61 22.54 -15.15 -4.97
C ASP A 61 21.66 -14.06 -4.34
N LEU A 62 22.16 -12.81 -4.29
CA LEU A 62 21.47 -11.72 -3.61
C LEU A 62 20.08 -11.43 -4.23
N GLY A 63 19.96 -11.57 -5.55
CA GLY A 63 18.70 -11.35 -6.26
C GLY A 63 17.57 -12.31 -5.85
N SER A 64 17.95 -13.50 -5.40
CA SER A 64 16.99 -14.50 -4.87
C SER A 64 16.46 -14.17 -3.48
N MET A 65 17.12 -13.29 -2.73
CA MET A 65 16.76 -12.92 -1.36
C MET A 65 15.86 -11.69 -1.27
N PHE A 66 15.72 -10.94 -2.37
CA PHE A 66 14.77 -9.83 -2.43
C PHE A 66 13.35 -10.34 -2.55
N THR A 67 12.40 -9.59 -1.99
CA THR A 67 10.99 -9.78 -2.29
C THR A 67 10.81 -9.61 -3.78
N GLN A 68 10.60 -10.72 -4.50
CA GLN A 68 10.33 -10.63 -5.92
C GLN A 68 8.93 -10.06 -6.07
N GLU A 69 8.83 -8.86 -6.66
CA GLU A 69 7.55 -8.43 -7.21
C GLU A 69 7.12 -9.53 -8.17
N LYS A 70 5.99 -10.18 -7.87
CA LYS A 70 5.36 -11.05 -8.85
C LYS A 70 5.21 -10.21 -10.10
N ARG A 71 5.89 -10.61 -11.17
CA ARG A 71 5.73 -9.97 -12.47
C ARG A 71 4.25 -9.99 -12.78
N GLN A 72 3.60 -8.84 -12.67
CA GLN A 72 2.19 -8.71 -13.01
C GLN A 72 2.10 -9.02 -14.49
N GLU A 73 1.26 -9.97 -14.85
CA GLU A 73 0.99 -10.24 -16.26
C GLU A 73 0.46 -8.94 -16.89
N PRO A 74 0.89 -8.59 -18.12
CA PRO A 74 0.30 -7.46 -18.82
C PRO A 74 -1.22 -7.61 -18.85
N GLN A 75 -1.94 -6.54 -18.51
CA GLN A 75 -3.40 -6.58 -18.57
C GLN A 75 -3.85 -6.88 -19.99
N THR A 76 -4.84 -7.75 -20.15
CA THR A 76 -5.47 -7.97 -21.45
C THR A 76 -6.19 -6.68 -21.88
N PRO A 77 -6.41 -6.45 -23.19
CA PRO A 77 -7.17 -5.30 -23.67
C PRO A 77 -8.54 -5.17 -22.99
N GLU A 78 -9.19 -6.30 -22.69
CA GLU A 78 -10.45 -6.35 -21.95
C GLU A 78 -10.31 -5.89 -20.49
N GLN A 79 -9.26 -6.32 -19.78
CA GLN A 79 -9.02 -5.90 -18.40
C GLN A 79 -8.74 -4.40 -18.31
N VAL A 80 -7.99 -3.84 -19.27
CA VAL A 80 -7.75 -2.40 -19.37
C VAL A 80 -9.07 -1.66 -19.56
N ARG A 81 -9.94 -2.16 -20.44
CA ARG A 81 -11.26 -1.60 -20.71
C ARG A 81 -12.14 -1.58 -19.45
N ILE A 82 -12.25 -2.72 -18.75
CA ILE A 82 -13.02 -2.81 -17.51
C ILE A 82 -12.47 -1.84 -16.45
N SER A 83 -11.14 -1.75 -16.34
CA SER A 83 -10.51 -0.85 -15.37
C SER A 83 -10.79 0.62 -15.70
N ALA A 84 -10.74 0.99 -16.98
CA ALA A 84 -11.07 2.34 -17.43
C ALA A 84 -12.55 2.69 -17.17
N ASP A 85 -13.46 1.74 -17.37
CA ASP A 85 -14.90 1.90 -17.11
C ASP A 85 -15.18 2.13 -15.63
N GLN A 86 -14.53 1.33 -14.77
CA GLN A 86 -14.63 1.49 -13.33
C GLN A 86 -14.10 2.85 -12.86
N LEU A 87 -12.97 3.30 -13.42
CA LEU A 87 -12.41 4.61 -13.11
C LEU A 87 -13.33 5.76 -13.55
N PHE A 88 -13.88 5.68 -14.76
CA PHE A 88 -14.81 6.68 -15.29
C PHE A 88 -16.04 6.84 -14.38
N LEU A 89 -16.65 5.72 -13.99
CA LEU A 89 -17.82 5.74 -13.09
C LEU A 89 -17.46 6.24 -11.68
N ALA A 90 -16.31 5.82 -11.14
CA ALA A 90 -15.84 6.27 -9.84
C ALA A 90 -15.59 7.79 -9.78
N TRP A 91 -15.20 8.40 -10.92
CA TRP A 91 -15.03 9.84 -11.06
C TRP A 91 -16.30 10.61 -11.44
N GLY A 92 -17.47 9.97 -11.38
CA GLY A 92 -18.76 10.62 -11.64
C GLY A 92 -19.14 10.71 -13.11
N GLY A 93 -18.52 9.89 -13.96
CA GLY A 93 -18.95 9.72 -15.34
C GLY A 93 -20.38 9.17 -15.44
N ASP A 94 -21.08 9.55 -16.51
CA ASP A 94 -22.47 9.15 -16.76
C ASP A 94 -22.57 7.70 -17.27
N PRO A 95 -23.26 6.80 -16.55
CA PRO A 95 -23.43 5.41 -16.97
C PRO A 95 -24.09 5.24 -18.35
N GLU A 96 -25.01 6.14 -18.73
CA GLU A 96 -25.71 6.05 -20.01
C GLU A 96 -24.77 6.37 -21.18
N GLN A 97 -23.89 7.36 -21.01
CA GLN A 97 -22.86 7.69 -22.00
C GLN A 97 -21.88 6.54 -22.18
N LEU A 98 -21.49 5.89 -21.08
CA LEU A 98 -20.61 4.73 -21.13
C LEU A 98 -21.25 3.57 -21.90
N ALA A 99 -22.53 3.28 -21.64
CA ALA A 99 -23.27 2.25 -22.36
C ALA A 99 -23.35 2.55 -23.87
N GLN A 100 -23.62 3.80 -24.26
CA GLN A 100 -23.67 4.22 -25.67
C GLN A 100 -22.31 4.07 -26.38
N VAL A 101 -21.21 4.36 -25.70
CA VAL A 101 -19.86 4.17 -26.26
C VAL A 101 -19.58 2.68 -26.47
N ARG A 102 -19.94 1.83 -25.51
CA ARG A 102 -19.72 0.37 -25.58
C ARG A 102 -20.61 -0.30 -26.64
N GLU A 103 -21.84 0.16 -26.82
CA GLU A 103 -22.73 -0.29 -27.90
C GLU A 103 -22.18 0.07 -29.28
N LYS A 104 -21.63 1.28 -29.46
CA LYS A 104 -21.03 1.71 -30.72
C LYS A 104 -19.76 0.92 -31.07
N GLU A 105 -18.96 0.57 -30.07
CA GLU A 105 -17.77 -0.26 -30.28
C GLU A 105 -18.09 -1.73 -30.56
N GLY A 106 -19.17 -2.27 -30.01
CA GLY A 106 -19.60 -3.66 -30.25
C GLY A 106 -20.33 -3.88 -31.58
N ALA A 107 -20.75 -2.82 -32.25
CA ALA A 107 -21.42 -2.84 -33.55
C ALA A 107 -20.46 -2.74 -34.75
N SER A 108 -19.15 -2.66 -34.50
CA SER A 108 -18.11 -2.42 -35.51
C SER A 108 -17.11 -3.56 -35.65
#